data_AF-A0A7V8JG92-F1
#
_entry.id   AF-A0A7V8JG92-F1
#
_cell.length_a   1.000
_cell.length_b   1.000
_cell.length_c   1.000
_cell.angle_alpha   90.00
_cell.angle_beta   90.00
_cell.angle_gamma   90.00
#
_symmetry.space_group_name_H-M   'P 1'
#
loop_
_entity.id
_entity.type
_entity.pdbx_description
1 polymer ?
#
loop_
_entity_poly.entity_id
_entity_poly.type
_entity_poly.pdbx_seq_one_letter_code
_entity_poly.pdbx_strand_id
1 'polypeptide(L)'
;MGFYGDIVIALPQIVGFLASIGILLLMLNAWQRTRNQGFVWLAVATTLGELHFISMRFGYNLFGFGDMQTSMAVHLWVTTLLTVGSFIGWLVLNQQLKAKTIQPPPP
;
A
#
# COMPACT_ATOMS: atom_id res chain seq x y z
N MET A 1 -24.98 -13.24 -1.54
CA MET A 1 -24.34 -12.06 -0.92
C MET A 1 -25.15 -10.85 -1.33
N GLY A 2 -25.54 -10.00 -0.38
CA GLY A 2 -26.23 -8.74 -0.72
C GLY A 2 -25.22 -7.74 -1.26
N PHE A 3 -25.63 -6.93 -2.24
CA PHE A 3 -24.82 -5.89 -2.89
C PHE A 3 -24.00 -5.02 -1.91
N TYR A 4 -24.54 -4.76 -0.71
CA TYR A 4 -23.85 -4.03 0.36
C TYR A 4 -22.61 -4.74 0.92
N GLY A 5 -22.65 -6.06 1.14
CA GLY A 5 -21.52 -6.80 1.69
C GLY A 5 -20.32 -6.83 0.74
N ASP A 6 -20.61 -6.94 -0.56
CA ASP A 6 -19.58 -6.97 -1.60
C ASP A 6 -18.88 -5.61 -1.74
N ILE A 7 -19.63 -4.49 -1.64
CA ILE A 7 -19.06 -3.14 -1.67
C ILE A 7 -18.16 -2.88 -0.45
N VAL A 8 -18.62 -3.26 0.75
CA VAL A 8 -17.89 -3.02 2.00
C VAL A 8 -16.54 -3.74 2.03
N ILE A 9 -16.41 -4.88 1.33
CA ILE A 9 -15.17 -5.65 1.21
C ILE A 9 -14.34 -5.17 0.00
N ALA A 10 -14.97 -4.90 -1.14
CA ALA A 10 -14.26 -4.55 -2.37
C ALA A 10 -13.68 -3.13 -2.34
N LEU A 11 -14.40 -2.16 -1.79
CA LEU A 11 -13.99 -0.76 -1.74
C LEU A 11 -12.65 -0.55 -1.02
N PRO A 12 -12.45 -1.00 0.24
CA PRO A 12 -11.18 -0.81 0.93
C PRO A 12 -10.02 -1.44 0.13
N GLN A 13 -10.22 -2.61 -0.45
CA GLN A 13 -9.18 -3.27 -1.26
C GLN A 13 -8.79 -2.48 -2.51
N ILE A 14 -9.76 -1.90 -3.22
CA ILE A 14 -9.46 -1.04 -4.39
C ILE A 14 -8.66 0.19 -3.95
N VAL A 15 -9.09 0.84 -2.87
CA VAL A 15 -8.41 2.04 -2.33
C VAL A 15 -7.01 1.70 -1.84
N GLY A 16 -6.86 0.62 -1.07
CA GLY A 16 -5.58 0.14 -0.56
C GLY A 16 -4.62 -0.21 -1.69
N PHE A 17 -5.10 -0.94 -2.70
CA PHE A 17 -4.29 -1.31 -3.86
C PHE A 17 -3.76 -0.10 -4.64
N LEU A 18 -4.62 0.90 -4.89
CA LEU A 18 -4.22 2.14 -5.54
C LEU A 18 -3.19 2.92 -4.70
N ALA A 19 -3.38 2.98 -3.38
CA ALA A 19 -2.43 3.61 -2.47
C ALA A 19 -1.07 2.87 -2.47
N SER A 20 -1.07 1.54 -2.50
CA SER A 20 0.14 0.73 -2.58
C SER A 20 0.89 0.88 -3.90
N ILE A 21 0.20 0.98 -5.04
CA ILE A 21 0.84 1.36 -6.32
C ILE A 21 1.52 2.73 -6.17
N GLY A 22 0.83 3.70 -5.56
CA GLY A 22 1.40 5.00 -5.27
C GLY A 22 2.68 4.93 -4.43
N ILE A 23 2.67 4.14 -3.35
CA ILE A 23 3.83 3.91 -2.49
C ILE A 23 5.00 3.31 -3.29
N LEU A 24 4.74 2.28 -4.11
CA LEU A 24 5.75 1.64 -4.94
C LEU A 24 6.42 2.64 -5.88
N LEU A 25 5.62 3.46 -6.58
CA LEU A 25 6.15 4.49 -7.46
C LEU A 25 7.01 5.51 -6.69
N LEU A 26 6.60 5.88 -5.47
CA LEU A 26 7.35 6.80 -4.62
C LEU A 26 8.65 6.19 -4.09
N MET A 27 8.66 4.91 -3.75
CA MET A 27 9.87 4.18 -3.35
C MET A 27 10.87 4.07 -4.51
N LEU A 28 10.40 3.71 -5.71
CA LEU A 28 11.24 3.63 -6.91
C LEU A 28 11.79 5.00 -7.31
N ASN A 29 10.99 6.06 -7.20
CA ASN A 29 11.44 7.44 -7.43
C ASN A 29 12.50 7.86 -6.40
N ALA A 30 12.32 7.52 -5.11
CA ALA A 30 13.30 7.77 -4.07
C ALA A 30 14.61 7.01 -4.32
N TRP A 31 14.53 5.75 -4.78
CA TRP A 31 15.69 4.98 -5.22
C TRP A 31 16.41 5.65 -6.39
N GLN A 32 15.70 6.06 -7.45
CA GLN A 32 16.32 6.68 -8.62
C GLN A 32 17.11 7.94 -8.24
N ARG A 33 16.62 8.74 -7.28
CA ARG A 33 17.29 9.96 -6.81
C ARG A 33 18.49 9.71 -5.91
N THR A 34 18.37 8.75 -5.00
CA THR A 34 19.38 8.54 -3.94
C THR A 34 20.34 7.40 -4.24
N ARG A 35 20.02 6.56 -5.24
CA ARG A 35 20.65 5.27 -5.56
C ARG A 35 20.73 4.30 -4.37
N ASN A 36 19.95 4.53 -3.32
CA ASN A 36 19.93 3.69 -2.13
C ASN A 36 19.12 2.40 -2.36
N GLN A 37 19.79 1.26 -2.35
CA GLN A 37 19.20 -0.07 -2.56
C GLN A 37 18.13 -0.44 -1.52
N GLY A 38 18.15 0.17 -0.33
CA GLY A 38 17.11 -0.04 0.69
C GLY A 38 15.72 0.32 0.20
N PHE A 39 15.58 1.33 -0.66
CA PHE A 39 14.28 1.69 -1.25
C PHE A 39 13.75 0.65 -2.24
N VAL A 40 14.65 -0.07 -2.94
CA VAL A 40 14.26 -1.18 -3.83
C VAL A 40 13.77 -2.36 -3.00
N TRP A 41 14.48 -2.73 -1.93
CA TRP A 41 14.06 -3.80 -1.04
C TRP A 41 12.73 -3.49 -0.34
N LEU A 42 12.51 -2.23 0.05
CA LEU A 42 11.21 -1.79 0.55
C LEU A 42 10.10 -1.94 -0.50
N ALA A 43 10.36 -1.59 -1.76
CA ALA A 43 9.39 -1.79 -2.84
C ALA A 43 9.05 -3.28 -3.02
N VAL A 44 10.05 -4.16 -3.03
CA VAL A 44 9.84 -5.61 -3.10
C VAL A 44 9.00 -6.11 -1.91
N ALA A 45 9.32 -5.68 -0.69
CA ALA A 45 8.57 -6.05 0.51
C ALA A 45 7.11 -5.58 0.44
N THR A 46 6.86 -4.35 -0.02
CA THR A 46 5.50 -3.84 -0.24
C THR A 46 4.75 -4.64 -1.30
N THR A 47 5.39 -5.01 -2.41
CA THR A 47 4.77 -5.87 -3.44
C THR A 47 4.40 -7.25 -2.88
N LEU A 48 5.28 -7.87 -2.10
CA LEU A 48 4.99 -9.16 -1.45
C LEU A 48 3.84 -9.05 -0.45
N GLY A 49 3.78 -7.96 0.32
CA GLY A 49 2.66 -7.67 1.22
C GLY A 49 1.32 -7.56 0.49
N GLU A 50 1.29 -6.85 -0.65
CA GLU A 50 0.09 -6.74 -1.49
C GLU A 50 -0.33 -8.08 -2.10
N LEU A 51 0.63 -8.89 -2.59
CA LEU A 51 0.33 -10.23 -3.10
C LEU A 51 -0.28 -11.12 -2.03
N HIS A 52 0.22 -11.06 -0.80
CA HIS A 52 -0.37 -11.75 0.34
C HIS A 52 -1.81 -11.27 0.59
N PHE A 53 -2.05 -9.96 0.56
CA PHE A 53 -3.38 -9.39 0.76
C PHE A 53 -4.39 -9.80 -0.32
N ILE A 54 -3.97 -9.80 -1.58
CA ILE A 54 -4.76 -10.29 -2.71
C ILE A 54 -5.06 -11.79 -2.54
N SER A 55 -4.07 -12.59 -2.11
CA SER A 55 -4.26 -14.04 -1.89
C SER A 55 -5.30 -14.34 -0.81
N MET A 56 -5.38 -13.53 0.25
CA MET A 56 -6.41 -13.67 1.27
C MET A 56 -7.82 -13.44 0.70
N ARG A 57 -7.98 -12.48 -0.22
CA ARG A 57 -9.28 -12.23 -0.91
C ARG A 57 -9.68 -13.43 -1.77
N PHE A 58 -8.74 -13.98 -2.54
CA PHE A 58 -9.01 -15.16 -3.36
C PHE A 58 -9.40 -16.36 -2.49
N GLY A 59 -8.69 -16.59 -1.38
CA GLY A 59 -9.03 -17.64 -0.42
C GLY A 59 -10.45 -17.46 0.15
N TYR A 60 -10.81 -16.24 0.53
CA TYR A 60 -12.16 -15.97 1.03
C TYR A 60 -13.25 -16.28 -0.02
N ASN A 61 -13.05 -15.86 -1.27
CA ASN A 61 -14.01 -16.10 -2.36
C ASN A 61 -14.13 -17.59 -2.73
N LEU A 62 -13.07 -18.38 -2.58
CA LEU A 62 -13.05 -19.81 -2.94
C LEU A 62 -13.60 -20.72 -1.83
N PHE A 63 -13.41 -20.36 -0.56
CA PHE A 63 -13.70 -21.25 0.57
C PHE A 63 -14.90 -20.83 1.43
N GLY A 64 -15.55 -19.69 1.14
CA GLY A 64 -16.88 -19.39 1.68
C GLY A 64 -16.95 -19.27 3.20
N PHE A 65 -16.06 -18.49 3.82
CA PHE A 65 -16.07 -18.25 5.27
C PHE A 65 -17.19 -17.28 5.69
N GLY A 66 -18.43 -17.77 5.76
CA GLY A 66 -19.64 -16.98 6.05
C GLY A 66 -19.61 -16.16 7.34
N ASP A 67 -19.03 -16.68 8.43
CA ASP A 67 -18.94 -15.97 9.72
C ASP A 67 -17.74 -15.02 9.85
N MET A 68 -16.79 -15.06 8.91
CA MET A 68 -15.60 -14.19 8.95
C MET A 68 -15.83 -12.82 8.29
N GLN A 69 -17.00 -12.56 7.71
CA GLN A 69 -17.25 -11.33 6.94
C GLN A 69 -17.00 -10.04 7.70
N THR A 70 -17.54 -9.91 8.92
CA THR A 70 -17.43 -8.67 9.69
C THR A 70 -16.00 -8.43 10.18
N SER A 71 -15.35 -9.48 10.66
CA SER A 71 -13.94 -9.41 11.10
C SER A 71 -13.02 -9.08 9.92
N MET A 72 -13.24 -9.70 8.76
CA MET A 72 -12.46 -9.45 7.57
C MET A 72 -12.71 -8.05 7.00
N ALA A 73 -13.96 -7.57 6.99
CA ALA A 73 -14.27 -6.21 6.57
C ALA A 73 -13.53 -5.17 7.43
N VAL A 74 -13.59 -5.31 8.76
CA VAL A 74 -12.84 -4.43 9.68
C VAL A 74 -11.34 -4.51 9.42
N HIS A 75 -10.80 -5.71 9.25
CA HIS A 75 -9.38 -5.90 8.93
C HIS A 75 -8.98 -5.19 7.62
N LEU A 76 -9.76 -5.36 6.55
CA LEU A 76 -9.52 -4.72 5.25
C LEU A 76 -9.56 -3.20 5.34
N TRP A 77 -10.49 -2.63 6.11
CA TRP A 77 -10.56 -1.19 6.31
C TRP A 77 -9.38 -0.65 7.11
N VAL A 78 -9.00 -1.31 8.20
CA VAL A 78 -7.84 -0.90 9.02
C VAL A 78 -6.56 -0.92 8.19
N THR A 79 -6.31 -2.00 7.44
CA THR A 79 -5.11 -2.09 6.60
C THR A 79 -5.13 -1.06 5.49
N THR A 80 -6.29 -0.81 4.86
CA THR A 80 -6.44 0.24 3.85
C THR A 80 -6.10 1.61 4.41
N LEU A 81 -6.60 1.96 5.61
CA LEU A 81 -6.30 3.23 6.26
C LEU A 81 -4.80 3.36 6.58
N LEU A 82 -4.16 2.29 7.04
CA LEU A 82 -2.71 2.26 7.27
C LEU A 82 -1.92 2.43 5.97
N THR A 83 -2.34 1.80 4.87
CA THR A 83 -1.73 1.96 3.56
C THR A 83 -1.89 3.39 3.04
N VAL A 84 -3.07 3.99 3.15
CA VAL A 84 -3.30 5.40 2.77
C VAL A 84 -2.44 6.34 3.62
N GLY A 85 -2.37 6.13 4.94
CA GLY A 85 -1.48 6.89 5.82
C GLY A 85 0.00 6.76 5.42
N SER A 86 0.42 5.54 5.08
CA SER A 86 1.77 5.25 4.59
C SER A 86 2.05 5.95 3.26
N PHE A 87 1.08 5.98 2.35
CA PHE A 87 1.17 6.70 1.08
C PHE A 87 1.41 8.20 1.30
N ILE A 88 0.66 8.82 2.21
CA ILE A 88 0.86 10.24 2.58
C ILE A 88 2.27 10.43 3.17
N GLY A 89 2.72 9.54 4.06
CA GLY A 89 4.08 9.57 4.60
C GLY A 89 5.16 9.50 3.52
N TRP A 90 5.00 8.61 2.54
CA TRP A 90 5.92 8.49 1.40
C TRP A 90 5.90 9.69 0.46
N LEU A 91 4.73 10.34 0.29
CA LEU A 91 4.61 11.59 -0.47
C LEU A 91 5.45 12.69 0.20
N VAL A 92 5.27 12.88 1.51
CA VAL A 92 6.03 13.87 2.30
C VAL A 92 7.52 13.56 2.24
N LEU A 93 7.92 12.30 2.44
CA LEU A 93 9.32 11.90 2.36
C LEU A 93 9.93 12.18 0.98
N ASN A 94 9.21 11.87 -0.11
CA ASN A 94 9.69 12.16 -1.46
C ASN A 94 9.87 13.66 -1.71
N GLN A 95 8.99 14.51 -1.17
CA GLN A 95 9.14 15.97 -1.26
C GLN A 95 10.41 16.44 -0.52
N GLN A 96 10.67 15.92 0.67
CA GLN A 96 11.88 16.24 1.44
C GLN A 96 13.16 15.77 0.73
N LEU A 97 13.12 14.57 0.14
CA LEU A 97 14.26 14.05 -0.64
C LEU A 97 14.55 14.93 -1.85
N LYS A 98 13.53 15.41 -2.58
CA LYS A 98 13.70 16.38 -3.68
C LYS A 98 14.38 17.66 -3.20
N ALA A 99 13.97 18.21 -2.06
CA ALA A 99 14.54 19.44 -1.53
C ALA A 99 16.03 19.29 -1.18
N LYS A 100 16.43 18.14 -0.62
CA LYS A 100 17.83 17.85 -0.27
C LYS A 100 18.75 17.67 -1.48
N THR A 101 18.25 17.17 -2.61
CA THR A 101 19.09 16.97 -3.81
C THR A 101 19.47 18.28 -4.50
N ILE A 102 18.80 19.40 -4.17
CA ILE A 102 19.00 20.70 -4.83
C ILE A 102 20.06 21.56 -4.10
N GLN A 103 20.43 21.23 -2.85
CA GLN A 103 21.44 22.00 -2.14
C GLN A 103 22.83 21.74 -2.73
N PRO A 104 23.53 22.76 -3.27
CA PRO A 104 24.93 22.61 -3.65
C PRO A 104 25.78 22.28 -2.40
N PRO A 105 26.89 21.55 -2.56
CA PRO A 105 27.75 21.23 -1.43
C PRO A 105 28.20 22.51 -0.71
N PRO A 106 28.30 22.50 0.63
CA PRO A 106 28.80 23.65 1.37
C PRO A 106 30.25 23.97 0.94
N PRO A 107 30.62 25.26 0.93
CA PRO A 107 31.90 25.76 0.43
C PRO A 107 33.12 25.22 1.19
#